data_AF-A0A7X9DFM3-F1
#
_entry.id   AF-A0A7X9DFM3-F1
#
_cell.length_a   1.000
_cell.length_b   1.000
_cell.length_c   1.000
_cell.angle_alpha   90.00
_cell.angle_beta   90.00
_cell.angle_gamma   90.00
#
_symmetry.space_group_name_H-M   'P 1'
#
loop_
_entity.id
_entity.type
_entity.pdbx_description
1 polymer ?
#
loop_
_entity_poly.entity_id
_entity_poly.type
_entity_poly.pdbx_seq_one_letter_code
_entity_poly.pdbx_strand_id
1 'polypeptide(L)'
;SIRNNRDRFADDYIQWVLYEKDGIMKLNNVVRDMFYRHIPFKKELRDRLENMPAYTEIANRFRNVFNREVGNYERKFKKYQRDDGTLPEALQKFMEFLYK
;
A
#
# COMPACT_ATOMS: atom_id res chain seq x y z
N SER A 1 -33.18 6.97 -5.61
CA SER A 1 -32.65 6.08 -4.57
C SER A 1 -31.24 6.54 -4.21
N ILE A 2 -31.08 7.22 -3.07
CA ILE A 2 -29.75 7.68 -2.63
C ILE A 2 -29.08 6.45 -2.02
N ARG A 3 -28.24 5.73 -2.79
CA ARG A 3 -27.32 4.75 -2.21
C ARG A 3 -26.48 5.49 -1.17
N ASN A 4 -26.57 5.09 0.09
CA ASN A 4 -25.80 5.69 1.19
C ASN A 4 -24.30 5.56 0.85
N ASN A 5 -23.47 6.53 1.26
CA ASN A 5 -22.02 6.48 1.03
C ASN A 5 -21.40 5.17 1.57
N ARG A 6 -21.98 4.61 2.64
CA ARG A 6 -21.61 3.29 3.17
C ARG A 6 -21.81 2.17 2.14
N ASP A 7 -22.98 2.12 1.50
CA ASP A 7 -23.31 1.07 0.55
C ASP A 7 -22.46 1.20 -0.71
N ARG A 8 -22.21 2.43 -1.17
CA ARG A 8 -21.29 2.69 -2.29
C ARG A 8 -19.88 2.20 -1.97
N PHE A 9 -19.36 2.52 -0.78
CA PHE A 9 -18.05 2.03 -0.36
C PHE A 9 -18.00 0.50 -0.30
N ALA A 10 -19.04 -0.14 0.23
CA ALA A 10 -19.13 -1.60 0.30
C ALA A 10 -19.13 -2.22 -1.11
N ASP A 11 -19.93 -1.68 -2.04
CA ASP A 11 -19.96 -2.10 -3.44
C ASP A 11 -18.56 -1.98 -4.07
N ASP A 12 -17.91 -0.82 -3.93
CA ASP A 12 -16.57 -0.57 -4.48
C ASP A 12 -15.53 -1.52 -3.87
N TYR A 13 -15.58 -1.74 -2.55
CA TYR A 13 -14.65 -2.64 -1.86
C TYR A 13 -14.82 -4.10 -2.31
N ILE A 14 -16.05 -4.54 -2.57
CA ILE A 14 -16.31 -5.86 -3.15
C ILE A 14 -15.69 -5.94 -4.55
N GLN A 15 -15.86 -4.91 -5.39
CA GLN A 15 -15.23 -4.89 -6.71
C GLN A 15 -13.68 -4.90 -6.62
N TRP A 16 -13.12 -4.19 -5.64
CA TRP A 16 -11.68 -4.16 -5.36
C TRP A 16 -11.15 -5.57 -5.10
N VAL A 17 -11.74 -6.26 -4.12
CA VAL A 17 -11.25 -7.57 -3.67
C VAL A 17 -11.57 -8.70 -4.65
N LEU A 18 -12.67 -8.62 -5.40
CA LEU A 18 -13.04 -9.69 -6.34
C LEU A 18 -12.40 -9.55 -7.72
N TYR A 19 -12.24 -8.34 -8.23
CA TYR A 19 -11.87 -8.11 -9.64
C TYR A 19 -10.56 -7.35 -9.80
N GLU A 20 -10.41 -6.23 -9.11
CA GLU A 20 -9.22 -5.38 -9.26
C GLU A 20 -7.95 -6.08 -8.76
N LYS A 21 -8.04 -6.98 -7.77
CA LYS A 21 -6.91 -7.83 -7.34
C LYS A 21 -6.29 -8.65 -8.48
N ASP A 22 -7.07 -8.96 -9.51
CA ASP A 22 -6.66 -9.73 -10.69
C ASP A 22 -6.45 -8.84 -11.92
N GLY A 23 -6.52 -7.50 -11.75
CA GLY A 23 -6.36 -6.53 -12.83
C GLY A 23 -7.62 -6.27 -13.65
N ILE A 24 -8.76 -6.84 -13.27
CA ILE A 24 -10.03 -6.63 -13.97
C ILE A 24 -10.61 -5.28 -13.51
N MET A 25 -10.54 -4.29 -14.40
CA MET A 25 -10.95 -2.91 -14.10
C MET A 25 -12.47 -2.79 -13.97
N LYS A 26 -12.96 -2.67 -12.74
CA LYS A 26 -14.39 -2.45 -12.41
C LYS A 26 -14.61 -1.09 -11.74
N LEU A 27 -13.59 -0.58 -11.07
CA LEU A 27 -13.60 0.71 -10.39
C LEU A 27 -13.21 1.84 -11.33
N ASN A 28 -13.63 3.05 -10.98
CA ASN A 28 -13.10 4.25 -11.63
C ASN A 28 -11.68 4.57 -11.10
N ASN A 29 -10.98 5.44 -11.82
CA ASN A 29 -9.59 5.79 -11.50
C ASN A 29 -9.42 6.43 -10.11
N VAL A 30 -10.42 7.21 -9.65
CA VAL A 30 -10.35 7.90 -8.35
C VAL A 30 -10.44 6.90 -7.21
N VAL A 31 -11.41 5.99 -7.26
CA VAL A 31 -11.59 4.95 -6.23
C VAL A 31 -10.39 3.99 -6.26
N ARG A 32 -9.88 3.63 -7.44
CA ARG A 32 -8.67 2.80 -7.57
C ARG A 32 -7.45 3.46 -6.92
N ASP A 33 -7.20 4.75 -7.18
CA ASP A 33 -6.06 5.46 -6.56
C ASP A 33 -6.22 5.51 -5.03
N MET A 34 -7.44 5.81 -4.55
CA MET A 34 -7.74 5.86 -3.13
C MET A 34 -7.51 4.49 -2.45
N PHE A 35 -8.03 3.42 -3.04
CA PHE A 35 -7.90 2.08 -2.47
C PHE A 35 -6.47 1.55 -2.58
N TYR A 36 -5.77 1.76 -3.69
CA TYR A 36 -4.38 1.35 -3.80
C TYR A 36 -3.50 2.01 -2.74
N ARG A 37 -3.79 3.27 -2.37
CA ARG A 37 -3.06 4.01 -1.35
C ARG A 37 -3.42 3.62 0.09
N HIS A 38 -4.71 3.54 0.41
CA HIS A 38 -5.19 3.43 1.78
C HIS A 38 -5.62 2.01 2.17
N ILE A 39 -5.90 1.16 1.18
CA ILE A 39 -6.33 -0.23 1.33
C ILE A 39 -5.46 -1.12 0.40
N PRO A 40 -4.12 -1.05 0.53
CA PRO A 40 -3.23 -1.73 -0.39
C PRO A 40 -3.38 -3.25 -0.27
N PHE A 41 -3.26 -3.94 -1.40
CA PHE A 41 -3.08 -5.38 -1.38
C PHE A 41 -1.71 -5.77 -0.81
N LYS A 42 -1.57 -7.06 -0.50
CA LYS A 42 -0.28 -7.68 -0.17
C LYS A 42 0.74 -7.42 -1.29
N LYS A 43 2.03 -7.37 -0.94
CA LYS A 43 3.09 -7.00 -1.87
C LYS A 43 3.08 -7.83 -3.15
N GLU A 44 2.85 -9.14 -3.05
CA GLU A 44 2.83 -10.05 -4.19
C GLU A 44 1.73 -9.72 -5.20
N LEU A 45 0.60 -9.18 -4.73
CA LEU A 45 -0.47 -8.72 -5.62
C LEU A 45 -0.11 -7.38 -6.26
N ARG A 46 0.45 -6.44 -5.48
CA ARG A 46 0.86 -5.12 -5.97
C ARG A 46 1.95 -5.23 -7.04
N ASP A 47 2.92 -6.10 -6.84
CA ASP A 47 4.00 -6.39 -7.79
C ASP A 47 3.46 -6.96 -9.11
N ARG A 48 2.36 -7.72 -9.09
CA ARG A 48 1.69 -8.17 -10.33
C ARG A 48 0.92 -7.04 -11.00
N LEU A 49 0.18 -6.26 -10.22
CA LEU A 49 -0.66 -5.17 -10.73
C LEU A 49 0.16 -4.04 -11.34
N GLU A 50 1.33 -3.69 -10.79
CA GLU A 50 2.14 -2.57 -11.30
C GLU A 50 2.62 -2.75 -12.75
N ASN A 51 2.71 -4.01 -13.22
CA ASN A 51 3.03 -4.35 -14.61
C ASN A 51 1.87 -4.07 -15.57
N MET A 52 0.68 -3.75 -15.06
CA MET A 52 -0.48 -3.41 -15.87
C MET A 52 -0.58 -1.89 -16.05
N PRO A 53 -0.86 -1.39 -17.28
CA PRO A 53 -0.88 0.05 -17.57
C PRO A 53 -1.81 0.87 -16.67
N ALA A 54 -2.93 0.29 -16.23
CA ALA A 54 -3.91 0.96 -15.35
C ALA A 54 -3.38 1.26 -13.93
N TYR A 55 -2.29 0.63 -13.53
CA TYR A 55 -1.74 0.67 -12.18
C TYR A 55 -0.34 1.26 -12.12
N THR A 56 0.41 1.30 -13.21
CA THR A 56 1.82 1.74 -13.25
C THR A 56 2.02 3.10 -12.57
N GLU A 57 1.22 4.10 -12.93
CA GLU A 57 1.31 5.44 -12.34
C GLU A 57 0.93 5.47 -10.85
N ILE A 58 -0.10 4.72 -10.48
CA ILE A 58 -0.57 4.64 -9.07
C ILE A 58 0.48 3.93 -8.22
N ALA A 59 1.05 2.84 -8.72
CA ALA A 59 2.11 2.06 -8.08
C ALA A 59 3.38 2.89 -7.90
N ASN A 60 3.78 3.68 -8.91
CA ASN A 60 4.92 4.59 -8.82
C ASN A 60 4.72 5.64 -7.71
N ARG A 61 3.55 6.27 -7.66
CA ARG A 61 3.22 7.22 -6.57
C ARG A 61 3.23 6.54 -5.21
N PHE A 62 2.63 5.36 -5.08
CA PHE A 62 2.64 4.58 -3.85
C PHE A 62 4.07 4.31 -3.38
N ARG A 63 4.94 3.81 -4.28
CA ARG A 63 6.34 3.49 -3.97
C ARG A 63 7.12 4.71 -3.50
N ASN A 64 6.92 5.86 -4.15
CA ASN A 64 7.59 7.10 -3.77
C ASN A 64 7.19 7.57 -2.36
N VAL A 65 5.90 7.51 -2.03
CA VAL A 65 5.40 7.85 -0.69
C VAL A 65 5.92 6.84 0.34
N PHE A 66 5.84 5.55 0.03
CA PHE A 66 6.28 4.48 0.90
C PHE A 66 7.77 4.57 1.21
N ASN A 67 8.63 4.72 0.19
CA ASN A 67 10.08 4.85 0.37
C ASN A 67 10.45 6.08 1.21
N ARG A 68 9.71 7.18 1.06
CA ARG A 68 9.90 8.36 1.91
C ARG A 68 9.57 8.05 3.36
N GLU A 69 8.50 7.30 3.61
CA GLU A 69 8.10 6.90 4.96
C GLU A 69 9.09 5.93 5.60
N VAL A 70 9.54 4.91 4.85
CA VAL A 70 10.61 3.99 5.28
C VAL A 70 11.86 4.77 5.66
N GLY A 71 12.32 5.70 4.81
CA GLY A 71 13.48 6.55 5.12
C GLY A 71 13.28 7.46 6.34
N ASN A 72 12.03 7.87 6.62
CA ASN A 72 11.71 8.59 7.86
C ASN A 72 11.84 7.68 9.08
N TYR A 73 11.38 6.43 9.01
CA TYR A 73 11.56 5.44 10.08
C TYR A 73 13.03 5.12 10.31
N GLU A 74 13.82 4.88 9.25
CA GLU A 74 15.27 4.67 9.35
C GLU A 74 15.96 5.81 10.12
N ARG A 75 15.72 7.07 9.71
CA ARG A 75 16.27 8.25 10.40
C ARG A 75 15.80 8.35 11.84
N LYS A 76 14.52 8.09 12.10
CA LYS A 76 13.92 8.14 13.44
C LYS A 76 14.50 7.06 14.36
N PHE A 77 14.79 5.88 13.82
CA PHE A 77 15.28 4.74 14.59
C PHE A 77 16.78 4.72 14.77
N LYS A 78 17.54 5.45 13.94
CA LYS A 78 18.99 5.61 14.09
C LYS A 78 19.42 5.97 15.51
N LYS A 79 18.64 6.81 16.23
CA LYS A 79 18.93 7.20 17.63
C LYS A 79 18.74 6.08 18.68
N TYR A 80 18.11 4.97 18.29
CA TYR A 80 17.92 3.80 19.15
C TYR A 80 18.87 2.66 18.78
N GLN A 81 19.80 2.88 17.84
CA GLN A 81 20.84 1.91 17.53
C GLN A 81 21.77 1.76 18.75
N ARG A 82 22.08 0.52 19.09
CA ARG A 82 23.11 0.18 20.07
C ARG A 82 24.49 0.39 19.46
N ASP A 83 25.53 0.32 20.28
CA ASP A 83 26.93 0.52 19.85
C ASP A 83 27.38 -0.49 18.78
N ASP A 84 26.72 -1.66 18.72
CA ASP A 84 26.92 -2.70 17.70
C ASP A 84 26.17 -2.43 16.38
N GLY A 85 25.46 -1.31 16.27
CA GLY A 85 24.65 -0.94 15.11
C GLY A 85 23.28 -1.61 15.04
N THR A 86 22.93 -2.46 16.02
CA THR A 86 21.66 -3.18 16.03
C THR A 86 20.53 -2.33 16.60
N LEU A 87 19.33 -2.51 16.05
CA LEU A 87 18.10 -1.95 16.61
C LEU A 87 17.51 -2.92 17.64
N PRO A 88 16.78 -2.41 18.66
CA PRO A 88 15.91 -3.24 19.48
C PRO A 88 15.01 -4.14 18.62
N GLU A 89 14.82 -5.39 19.05
CA GLU A 89 14.12 -6.43 18.29
C GLU A 89 12.77 -5.97 17.72
N ALA A 90 11.98 -5.22 18.49
CA ALA A 90 10.69 -4.71 18.05
C ALA A 90 10.81 -3.73 16.87
N LEU A 91 11.82 -2.85 16.88
CA LEU A 91 12.08 -1.90 15.79
C LEU A 91 12.65 -2.63 14.57
N GLN A 92 13.53 -3.62 14.80
CA GLN A 92 14.08 -4.46 13.73
C GLN A 92 12.97 -5.23 13.00
N LYS A 93 12.07 -5.90 13.73
CA LYS A 93 10.92 -6.61 13.15
C LYS A 93 9.98 -5.68 12.39
N PHE A 94 9.77 -4.46 12.90
CA PHE A 94 8.95 -3.48 12.20
C PHE A 94 9.60 -3.02 10.89
N MET A 95 10.92 -2.74 10.90
CA MET A 95 11.65 -2.40 9.67
C MET A 95 11.61 -3.56 8.66
N GLU A 96 11.84 -4.80 9.11
CA GLU A 96 11.73 -5.99 8.26
C GLU A 96 10.33 -6.16 7.66
N PHE A 97 9.28 -5.86 8.43
CA PHE A 97 7.92 -5.87 7.93
C PHE A 97 7.71 -4.85 6.80
N LEU A 98 8.33 -3.67 6.86
CA LEU A 98 8.22 -2.66 5.81
C LEU A 98 8.94 -3.04 4.51
N TYR A 99 10.00 -3.86 4.56
CA TYR A 99 10.68 -4.31 3.34
C TYR A 99 10.06 -5.57 2.71
N LYS A 100 9.15 -6.25 3.43
CA LYS A 100 8.38 -7.41 2.94
C LYS A 100 7.17 -7.02 2.12
#